data_AF-A0A844IDG2-F1
#
_entry.id   AF-A0A844IDG2-F1
#
_cell.length_a   1.000
_cell.length_b   1.000
_cell.length_c   1.000
_cell.angle_alpha   90.00
_cell.angle_beta   90.00
_cell.angle_gamma   90.00
#
_symmetry.space_group_name_H-M   'P 1'
#
loop_
_entity.id
_entity.type
_entity.pdbx_description
1 polymer ?
#
loop_
_entity_poly.entity_id
_entity_poly.type
_entity_poly.pdbx_seq_one_letter_code
_entity_poly.pdbx_strand_id
1 'polypeptide(L)'
;MQKHPFIIAAVVILPDHLHCIWTLPENDHDFSTRWRLIKSYLSRKCETISPENISISRKNKKQRAIWQHRFWEHLIRDEIDFQNHVEYIHYNPVKHGLVTAPKDWEYSSFHRAVRQGMYDMMWGAGEEIMVLLLRVRLF
;
A
#
# COMPACT_ATOMS: atom_id res chain seq x y z
N MET A 1 -3.79 -4.30 -25.56
CA MET A 1 -4.10 -5.17 -24.41
C MET A 1 -3.19 -4.82 -23.24
N GLN A 2 -3.73 -4.53 -22.06
CA GLN A 2 -2.93 -4.27 -20.86
C GLN A 2 -2.30 -5.60 -20.40
N LYS A 3 -0.97 -5.63 -20.19
CA LYS A 3 -0.29 -6.84 -19.69
C LYS A 3 -0.46 -6.91 -18.16
N HIS A 4 -1.03 -8.00 -17.65
CA HIS A 4 -1.32 -8.25 -16.22
C HIS A 4 -2.33 -7.28 -15.59
N PRO A 5 -3.60 -7.24 -16.03
CA PRO A 5 -4.62 -6.34 -15.47
C PRO A 5 -4.93 -6.69 -14.00
N PHE A 6 -5.26 -5.69 -13.21
CA PHE A 6 -5.79 -5.82 -11.84
C PHE A 6 -6.48 -4.50 -11.45
N ILE A 7 -7.36 -4.57 -10.46
CA ILE A 7 -8.04 -3.39 -9.89
C ILE A 7 -7.41 -3.08 -8.55
N ILE A 8 -7.16 -1.80 -8.27
CA ILE A 8 -6.74 -1.34 -6.94
C ILE A 8 -7.99 -0.92 -6.19
N ALA A 9 -8.42 -1.71 -5.21
CA ALA A 9 -9.58 -1.41 -4.38
C ALA A 9 -9.24 -0.34 -3.32
N ALA A 10 -8.08 -0.44 -2.68
CA ALA A 10 -7.55 0.58 -1.79
C ALA A 10 -6.01 0.63 -1.87
N VAL A 11 -5.42 1.80 -1.62
CA VAL A 11 -3.96 2.00 -1.52
C VAL A 11 -3.62 3.19 -0.63
N VAL A 12 -2.52 3.09 0.11
CA VAL A 12 -1.83 4.20 0.76
C VAL A 12 -0.33 4.06 0.52
N ILE A 13 0.34 5.17 0.18
CA ILE A 13 1.78 5.27 0.07
C ILE A 13 2.26 6.13 1.23
N LEU A 14 3.19 5.60 2.01
CA LEU A 14 3.82 6.25 3.16
C LEU A 14 5.31 6.47 2.85
N PRO A 15 6.04 7.25 3.66
CA PRO A 15 7.44 7.56 3.39
C PRO A 15 8.36 6.33 3.29
N ASP A 16 8.07 5.25 4.02
CA ASP A 16 8.91 4.06 4.14
C ASP A 16 8.24 2.77 3.64
N HIS A 17 6.92 2.74 3.45
CA HIS A 17 6.18 1.57 2.98
C HIS A 17 4.85 1.94 2.31
N LEU A 18 4.09 0.95 1.88
CA LEU A 18 2.76 1.15 1.29
C LEU A 18 1.85 -0.02 1.67
N HIS A 19 0.55 0.21 1.66
CA HIS A 19 -0.44 -0.87 1.73
C HIS A 19 -1.40 -0.79 0.54
N CYS A 20 -1.86 -1.93 0.03
CA CYS A 20 -2.87 -1.96 -1.03
C CYS A 20 -3.70 -3.25 -1.03
N ILE A 21 -4.93 -3.14 -1.52
CA ILE A 21 -5.81 -4.28 -1.85
C ILE A 21 -5.97 -4.34 -3.36
N TRP A 22 -5.76 -5.53 -3.93
CA TRP A 22 -5.97 -5.78 -5.34
C TRP A 22 -7.07 -6.81 -5.58
N THR A 23 -7.83 -6.59 -6.64
CA THR A 23 -8.68 -7.62 -7.24
C THR A 23 -8.03 -8.06 -8.54
N LEU A 24 -7.71 -9.35 -8.64
CA LEU A 24 -7.19 -9.96 -9.85
C LEU A 24 -8.36 -10.48 -10.73
N PRO A 25 -8.14 -10.65 -12.04
CA PRO A 25 -9.10 -11.35 -12.90
C PRO A 25 -9.43 -12.75 -12.37
N GLU A 26 -10.59 -13.26 -12.75
CA GLU A 26 -10.99 -14.63 -12.41
C GLU A 26 -9.94 -15.63 -12.90
N ASN A 27 -9.60 -16.61 -12.04
CA ASN A 27 -8.56 -17.62 -12.25
C ASN A 27 -7.13 -17.06 -12.43
N ASP A 28 -6.87 -15.79 -12.14
CA ASP A 28 -5.53 -15.20 -12.10
C ASP A 28 -5.08 -15.01 -10.64
N HIS A 29 -4.00 -15.69 -10.27
CA HIS A 29 -3.41 -15.61 -8.94
C HIS A 29 -2.00 -15.00 -8.97
N ASP A 30 -1.55 -14.47 -10.11
CA ASP A 30 -0.18 -13.98 -10.30
C ASP A 30 0.00 -12.53 -9.81
N PHE A 31 -0.31 -12.29 -8.53
CA PHE A 31 0.05 -11.03 -7.86
C PHE A 31 1.57 -10.87 -7.74
N SER A 32 2.31 -11.98 -7.67
CA SER A 32 3.77 -11.99 -7.50
C SER A 32 4.50 -11.36 -8.68
N THR A 33 4.13 -11.70 -9.92
CA THR A 33 4.72 -11.05 -11.11
C THR A 33 4.36 -9.58 -11.18
N ARG A 34 3.11 -9.20 -10.90
CA ARG A 34 2.69 -7.79 -10.87
C ARG A 34 3.55 -6.98 -9.89
N TRP A 35 3.76 -7.52 -8.69
CA TRP A 35 4.57 -6.83 -7.68
C TRP A 35 6.05 -6.78 -8.04
N ARG A 36 6.60 -7.85 -8.63
CA ARG A 36 7.95 -7.84 -9.19
C ARG A 36 8.12 -6.78 -10.26
N LEU A 37 7.16 -6.63 -11.17
CA LEU A 37 7.19 -5.63 -12.24
C LEU A 37 7.13 -4.19 -11.69
N ILE A 38 6.25 -3.93 -10.72
CA ILE A 38 6.14 -2.61 -10.05
C ILE A 38 7.46 -2.25 -9.36
N LYS A 39 8.00 -3.15 -8.52
CA LYS A 39 9.29 -2.93 -7.86
C LYS A 39 10.43 -2.72 -8.85
N SER A 40 10.46 -3.49 -9.95
CA SER A 40 11.47 -3.33 -10.99
C SER A 40 11.37 -1.98 -11.71
N TYR A 41 10.15 -1.52 -12.00
CA TYR A 41 9.92 -0.25 -12.65
C TYR A 41 10.37 0.92 -11.78
N LEU A 42 9.91 0.97 -10.53
CA LEU A 42 10.30 2.01 -9.57
C LEU A 42 11.80 2.00 -9.30
N SER A 43 12.41 0.82 -9.13
CA SER A 43 13.86 0.71 -8.96
C SER A 43 14.65 1.30 -10.11
N ARG A 44 14.16 1.23 -11.35
CA ARG A 44 14.84 1.83 -12.51
C ARG A 44 14.64 3.34 -12.59
N LYS A 45 13.46 3.84 -12.16
CA LYS A 45 13.06 5.24 -12.27
C LYS A 45 13.52 6.12 -11.10
N CYS A 46 13.76 5.55 -9.92
CA CYS A 46 14.40 6.26 -8.82
C CYS A 46 15.91 6.40 -9.10
N GLU A 47 16.33 7.57 -9.56
CA GLU A 47 17.74 7.94 -9.78
C GLU A 47 18.43 8.42 -8.47
N THR A 48 17.65 8.71 -7.43
CA THR A 48 18.07 9.44 -6.22
C THR A 48 18.55 8.60 -5.04
N ILE A 49 18.65 7.27 -5.15
CA ILE A 49 19.12 6.45 -4.01
C ILE A 49 20.63 6.33 -4.11
N SER A 50 21.31 7.09 -3.27
CA SER A 50 22.75 7.19 -3.29
C SER A 50 23.42 5.86 -2.88
N PRO A 51 24.57 5.50 -3.48
CA PRO A 51 25.25 4.22 -3.27
C PRO A 51 25.72 3.96 -1.82
N GLU A 52 25.74 4.98 -0.96
CA GLU A 52 26.26 4.92 0.40
C GLU A 52 25.41 4.11 1.38
N ASN A 53 24.13 3.86 1.12
CA ASN A 53 23.24 3.10 2.03
C ASN A 53 23.03 1.61 1.65
N ILE A 54 23.89 1.03 0.81
CA ILE A 54 23.74 -0.34 0.29
C ILE A 54 24.78 -1.28 0.94
N SER A 55 24.32 -2.38 1.56
CA SER A 55 25.21 -3.41 2.11
C SER A 55 26.08 -4.06 1.02
N ILE A 56 27.29 -4.52 1.39
CA ILE A 56 28.28 -5.10 0.46
C ILE A 56 27.68 -6.28 -0.35
N SER A 57 26.87 -7.12 0.29
CA SER A 57 26.15 -8.22 -0.38
C SER A 57 25.22 -7.74 -1.50
N ARG A 58 24.55 -6.60 -1.31
CA ARG A 58 23.63 -5.99 -2.29
C ARG A 58 24.38 -5.26 -3.40
N LYS A 59 25.53 -4.64 -3.11
CA LYS A 59 26.45 -4.08 -4.13
C LYS A 59 26.93 -5.15 -5.11
N ASN A 60 27.34 -6.31 -4.59
CA ASN A 60 27.79 -7.45 -5.41
C ASN A 60 26.70 -8.01 -6.33
N LYS A 61 25.42 -7.83 -5.97
CA LYS A 61 24.26 -8.27 -6.77
C LYS A 61 23.63 -7.17 -7.63
N LYS A 62 24.22 -5.97 -7.70
CA LYS A 62 23.63 -4.78 -8.37
C LYS A 62 22.20 -4.46 -7.90
N GLN A 63 21.87 -4.77 -6.64
CA GLN A 63 20.53 -4.56 -6.08
C GLN A 63 20.43 -3.16 -5.45
N ARG A 64 19.52 -2.32 -5.96
CA ARG A 64 19.17 -1.02 -5.33
C ARG A 64 18.39 -1.28 -4.04
N ALA A 65 18.79 -0.68 -2.92
CA ALA A 65 18.29 -1.00 -1.57
C ALA A 65 16.92 -0.37 -1.23
N ILE A 66 16.02 -0.27 -2.20
CA ILE A 66 14.73 0.44 -2.06
C ILE A 66 13.68 -0.44 -1.36
N TRP A 67 13.65 -1.71 -1.73
CA TRP A 67 12.59 -2.63 -1.32
C TRP A 67 13.09 -3.64 -0.30
N GLN A 68 12.28 -3.92 0.70
CA GLN A 68 12.41 -5.17 1.44
C GLN A 68 12.23 -6.39 0.52
N HIS A 69 12.87 -7.49 0.88
CA HIS A 69 13.04 -8.65 -0.02
C HIS A 69 11.74 -9.42 -0.27
N ARG A 70 10.84 -9.41 0.71
CA ARG A 70 9.52 -10.01 0.67
C ARG A 70 8.46 -8.93 0.84
N PHE A 71 7.22 -9.30 0.62
CA PHE A 71 6.05 -8.51 0.93
C PHE A 71 5.15 -9.42 1.77
N TRP A 72 4.21 -8.82 2.49
CA TRP A 72 3.19 -9.58 3.19
C TRP A 72 1.92 -9.63 2.35
N GLU A 73 1.30 -10.80 2.28
CA GLU A 73 0.03 -11.02 1.60
C GLU A 73 -1.02 -11.58 2.57
N HIS A 74 -2.27 -11.13 2.37
CA HIS A 74 -3.45 -11.69 3.01
C HIS A 74 -4.58 -11.75 2.01
N LEU A 75 -5.25 -12.90 1.99
CA LEU A 75 -6.41 -13.12 1.15
C LEU A 75 -7.65 -12.65 1.91
N ILE A 76 -8.30 -11.61 1.38
CA ILE A 76 -9.58 -11.09 1.88
C ILE A 76 -10.64 -12.19 1.73
N ARG A 77 -11.32 -12.51 2.84
CA ARG A 77 -12.22 -13.68 2.90
C ARG A 77 -13.69 -13.35 2.75
N ASP A 78 -14.07 -12.15 3.16
CA ASP A 78 -15.46 -11.69 3.16
C ASP A 78 -15.52 -10.15 3.17
N GLU A 79 -16.74 -9.62 3.15
CA GLU A 79 -16.99 -8.18 3.10
C GLU A 79 -16.52 -7.46 4.37
N ILE A 80 -16.62 -8.09 5.55
CA ILE A 80 -16.20 -7.47 6.81
C ILE A 80 -14.68 -7.34 6.84
N ASP A 81 -13.97 -8.39 6.43
CA ASP A 81 -12.52 -8.39 6.28
C ASP A 81 -12.06 -7.34 5.24
N PHE A 82 -12.80 -7.21 4.14
CA PHE A 82 -12.55 -6.18 3.14
C PHE A 82 -12.67 -4.77 3.74
N GLN A 83 -13.80 -4.45 4.38
CA GLN A 83 -14.04 -3.12 4.96
C GLN A 83 -12.97 -2.77 6.00
N ASN A 84 -12.67 -3.70 6.92
CA ASN A 84 -11.62 -3.50 7.93
C ASN A 84 -10.26 -3.17 7.31
N HIS A 85 -9.87 -3.85 6.22
CA HIS A 85 -8.60 -3.58 5.55
C HIS A 85 -8.63 -2.26 4.77
N VAL A 86 -9.75 -1.89 4.13
CA VAL A 86 -9.88 -0.60 3.45
C VAL A 86 -9.76 0.55 4.45
N GLU A 87 -10.45 0.47 5.59
CA GLU A 87 -10.35 1.46 6.68
C GLU A 87 -8.93 1.54 7.23
N TYR A 88 -8.31 0.40 7.51
CA TYR A 88 -6.92 0.32 7.98
C TYR A 88 -5.94 1.03 7.02
N ILE A 89 -6.12 0.82 5.71
CA ILE A 89 -5.28 1.42 4.67
C ILE A 89 -5.46 2.93 4.64
N HIS A 90 -6.69 3.43 4.66
CA HIS A 90 -6.94 4.87 4.57
C HIS A 90 -6.60 5.62 5.87
N TYR A 91 -6.76 4.98 7.03
CA TYR A 91 -6.42 5.56 8.34
C TYR A 91 -4.92 5.52 8.64
N ASN A 92 -4.14 4.75 7.88
CA ASN A 92 -2.73 4.51 8.16
C ASN A 92 -1.87 5.78 8.32
N PRO A 93 -2.05 6.85 7.52
CA PRO A 93 -1.29 8.09 7.71
C PRO A 93 -1.51 8.73 9.08
N VAL A 94 -2.73 8.65 9.63
CA VAL A 94 -3.07 9.13 10.98
C VAL A 94 -2.44 8.23 12.03
N LYS A 95 -2.56 6.91 11.86
CA LYS A 95 -1.91 5.92 12.74
C LYS A 95 -0.39 6.11 12.82
N HIS A 96 0.25 6.54 11.74
CA HIS A 96 1.68 6.84 11.67
C HIS A 96 2.04 8.28 12.12
N GLY A 97 1.05 9.08 12.54
CA GLY A 97 1.25 10.44 13.03
C GLY A 97 1.67 11.44 11.95
N LEU A 98 1.44 11.13 10.67
CA LEU A 98 1.82 11.98 9.54
C LEU A 98 0.82 13.11 9.30
N VAL A 99 -0.44 12.87 9.61
CA VAL A 99 -1.56 13.82 9.51
C VAL A 99 -2.57 13.56 10.62
N THR A 100 -3.47 14.51 10.86
CA THR A 100 -4.52 14.39 11.89
C THR A 100 -5.84 13.82 11.35
N ALA A 101 -6.00 13.71 10.03
CA ALA A 101 -7.14 13.08 9.39
C ALA A 101 -6.75 12.46 8.03
N PRO A 102 -7.44 11.39 7.56
CA PRO A 102 -7.16 10.75 6.27
C PRO A 102 -7.26 11.69 5.06
N LYS A 103 -8.19 12.64 5.10
CA LYS A 103 -8.39 13.65 4.05
C LYS A 103 -7.16 14.52 3.77
N ASP A 104 -6.27 14.65 4.75
CA ASP A 104 -5.07 15.49 4.67
C ASP A 104 -3.87 14.74 4.06
N TRP A 105 -4.02 13.45 3.72
CA TRP A 105 -2.98 12.65 3.07
C TRP A 105 -3.31 12.37 1.59
N GLU A 106 -2.64 13.10 0.69
CA GLU A 106 -2.87 13.03 -0.76
C GLU A 106 -2.42 11.70 -1.39
N TYR A 107 -1.47 10.99 -0.78
CA TYR A 107 -0.87 9.77 -1.34
C TYR A 107 -1.67 8.51 -0.97
N SER A 108 -2.99 8.55 -1.13
CA SER A 108 -3.89 7.43 -0.88
C SER A 108 -5.07 7.41 -1.84
N SER A 109 -5.83 6.30 -1.82
CA SER A 109 -7.13 6.23 -2.50
C SER A 109 -8.29 6.80 -1.70
N PHE A 110 -8.05 7.43 -0.55
CA PHE A 110 -9.12 7.92 0.34
C PHE A 110 -10.07 8.87 -0.38
N HIS A 111 -9.57 9.89 -1.09
CA HIS A 111 -10.43 10.84 -1.80
C HIS A 111 -11.25 10.19 -2.92
N ARG A 112 -10.74 9.09 -3.52
CA ARG A 112 -11.52 8.30 -4.48
C ARG A 112 -12.66 7.57 -3.76
N ALA A 113 -12.40 6.98 -2.60
CA ALA A 113 -13.40 6.30 -1.79
C ALA A 113 -14.50 7.27 -1.31
N VAL A 114 -14.14 8.50 -0.89
CA VAL A 114 -15.10 9.57 -0.57
C VAL A 114 -15.98 9.90 -1.78
N ARG A 115 -15.41 10.10 -2.97
CA ARG A 115 -16.18 10.37 -4.20
C ARG A 115 -17.10 9.22 -4.61
N GLN A 116 -16.79 8.00 -4.19
CA GLN A 116 -17.61 6.81 -4.42
C GLN A 116 -18.67 6.59 -3.33
N GLY A 117 -18.74 7.47 -2.33
CA GLY A 117 -19.71 7.38 -1.24
C GLY A 117 -19.37 6.34 -0.17
N MET A 118 -18.14 5.82 -0.14
CA MET A 118 -17.71 4.87 0.89
C MET A 118 -17.45 5.54 2.24
N TYR A 119 -17.05 6.81 2.23
CA TYR A 119 -16.76 7.60 3.43
C TYR A 119 -17.39 8.97 3.35
N ASP A 120 -17.67 9.52 4.54
CA ASP A 120 -17.74 10.96 4.70
C ASP A 120 -16.33 11.58 4.61
N MET A 121 -16.22 12.81 4.10
CA MET A 121 -14.94 13.52 3.98
C MET A 121 -14.25 13.72 5.34
N MET A 122 -15.02 13.78 6.43
CA MET A 122 -14.53 13.97 7.79
C MET A 122 -14.31 12.64 8.54
N TRP A 123 -14.48 11.49 7.88
CA TRP A 123 -14.20 10.19 8.49
C TRP A 123 -12.76 10.12 9.01
N GLY A 124 -12.60 9.68 10.26
CA GLY A 124 -11.29 9.59 10.93
C GLY A 124 -10.67 10.92 11.35
N ALA A 125 -11.39 12.03 11.26
CA ALA A 125 -10.95 13.31 11.82
C ALA A 125 -11.30 13.41 13.31
N GLY A 126 -10.29 13.54 14.17
CA GLY A 126 -10.50 13.83 15.59
C GLY A 126 -11.07 12.69 16.44
N GLU A 127 -11.28 11.51 15.86
CA GLU A 127 -11.68 10.30 16.59
C GLU A 127 -10.45 9.43 16.84
N GLU A 128 -10.26 8.96 18.08
CA GLU A 128 -9.59 7.68 18.29
C GLU A 128 -10.51 6.61 17.71
N ILE A 129 -10.45 6.40 16.40
CA ILE A 129 -11.11 5.23 15.81
C ILE A 129 -10.40 4.03 16.43
N MET A 130 -11.08 3.33 17.34
CA MET A 130 -10.76 1.95 17.71
C MET A 130 -10.98 1.08 16.47
N VAL A 131 -10.14 1.25 15.45
CA VAL A 131 -9.95 0.22 14.44
C VAL A 131 -9.42 -0.93 15.26
N LEU A 132 -10.24 -1.97 15.43
CA LEU A 132 -9.85 -3.25 16.01
C LEU A 132 -8.39 -3.46 15.63
N LEU A 133 -7.54 -3.57 16.65
CA LEU A 133 -6.09 -3.66 16.59
C LEU A 133 -5.66 -4.90 15.80
N LEU A 134 -6.01 -4.96 14.51
CA LEU A 134 -5.35 -5.75 13.50
C LEU A 134 -3.98 -5.11 13.39
N ARG A 135 -3.07 -5.62 14.22
CA ARG A 135 -1.62 -5.54 13.98
C ARG A 135 -1.31 -6.36 12.73
N VAL A 136 -1.89 -5.96 11.61
CA VAL A 136 -1.45 -6.40 10.30
C VAL A 136 -0.25 -5.51 9.98
N ARG A 137 0.95 -5.98 10.37
CA ARG A 137 2.22 -5.39 9.93
C ARG A 137 2.40 -5.73 8.45
N LEU A 138 1.73 -4.97 7.60
CA LEU A 138 1.91 -4.97 6.16
C LEU A 138 3.15 -4.09 5.82
N PHE A 139 4.37 -4.56 6.06
CA PHE A 139 5.53 -3.87 5.46
C PHE A 139 5.46 -3.95 3.94
#